data_AF-A0A3B4G6K5-F1
#
_entry.id   AF-A0A3B4G6K5-F1
#
_cell.length_a   1.000
_cell.length_b   1.000
_cell.length_c   1.000
_cell.angle_alpha   90.00
_cell.angle_beta   90.00
_cell.angle_gamma   90.00
#
_symmetry.space_group_name_H-M   'P 1'
#
loop_
_entity.id
_entity.type
_entity.pdbx_description
1 polymer ?
#
loop_
_entity_poly.entity_id
_entity_poly.type
_entity_poly.pdbx_seq_one_letter_code
_entity_poly.pdbx_strand_id
1 'polypeptide(L)'
;MADPKYANLPGIAFNEPDVYETGDLPEDDQAQFESEELCSDSVERIVVNPNAAYDKFKDKHVSTKGLDFSDRISKSRRVGYESGEFEILGEGCGVKETPQQKYQRLVNEIQELTQEVDTIQAATKESNAEERLTPVVLAQQAAQLKQQLVSAHLDSLLGPQAHINLADPDGALARRLLTQLEAAKGSRGSSAGDGKPTALTKGPDGVVLYELHSRPEQEKFNESAKVKRKERWINVCDECTHKMRLYGLLGDTIELLQARVSALDSATLDQVEARLQSVLGKMNEIAKHKAAIEDAETQNKVSKLYDVVQKWDAMSTSIPQVVQRLVAVKELHEQAMQFGQLLTHLDTTQQMINNSLKDNNTLLTQVQQTMKENLVAIEENFAALDQRMKKLSK
;
A
#
# COMPACT_ATOMS: atom_id res chain seq x y z
N MET A 1 48.06 -19.01 -12.33
CA MET A 1 47.76 -20.44 -12.59
C MET A 1 46.81 -20.47 -13.76
N ALA A 2 47.05 -21.33 -14.75
CA ALA A 2 46.15 -21.47 -15.89
C ALA A 2 44.78 -22.01 -15.42
N ASP A 3 43.70 -21.45 -15.96
CA ASP A 3 42.36 -21.99 -15.75
C ASP A 3 42.31 -23.42 -16.33
N PRO A 4 41.89 -24.42 -15.54
CA PRO A 4 41.83 -25.83 -15.97
C PRO A 4 40.99 -26.05 -17.23
N LYS A 5 40.02 -25.15 -17.52
CA LYS A 5 39.18 -25.22 -18.72
C LYS A 5 39.98 -24.98 -20.01
N TYR A 6 41.07 -24.22 -19.95
CA TYR A 6 41.85 -23.80 -21.13
C TYR A 6 43.25 -24.43 -21.20
N ALA A 7 43.69 -25.13 -20.15
CA ALA A 7 45.03 -25.70 -20.04
C ALA A 7 45.41 -26.69 -21.15
N ASN A 8 44.43 -27.40 -21.73
CA ASN A 8 44.66 -28.41 -22.76
C ASN A 8 44.44 -27.89 -24.20
N LEU A 9 44.10 -26.61 -24.37
CA LEU A 9 43.86 -26.03 -25.68
C LEU A 9 45.17 -25.46 -26.26
N PRO A 10 45.55 -25.82 -27.49
CA PRO A 10 46.70 -25.22 -28.15
C PRO A 10 46.40 -23.76 -28.52
N GLY A 11 47.42 -22.89 -28.47
CA GLY A 11 47.30 -21.49 -28.90
C GLY A 11 46.74 -20.50 -27.88
N ILE A 12 46.62 -20.89 -26.60
CA ILE A 12 46.25 -19.98 -25.52
C ILE A 12 47.49 -19.24 -25.01
N ALA A 13 47.39 -17.91 -24.89
CA ALA A 13 48.42 -17.06 -24.31
C ALA A 13 48.32 -17.08 -22.79
N PHE A 14 49.36 -17.55 -22.10
CA PHE A 14 49.37 -17.70 -20.62
C PHE A 14 50.12 -16.60 -19.85
N ASN A 15 51.02 -15.89 -20.53
CA ASN A 15 51.90 -14.89 -19.92
C ASN A 15 51.69 -13.48 -20.49
N GLU A 16 50.54 -13.25 -21.10
CA GLU A 16 50.12 -11.95 -21.61
C GLU A 16 49.16 -11.30 -20.59
N PRO A 17 49.18 -9.97 -20.43
CA PRO A 17 48.17 -9.28 -19.65
C PRO A 17 46.79 -9.50 -20.28
N ASP A 18 45.77 -9.68 -19.44
CA ASP A 18 44.39 -9.93 -19.87
C ASP A 18 43.76 -8.69 -20.52
N VAL A 19 44.17 -7.50 -20.09
CA VAL A 19 43.66 -6.20 -20.56
C VAL A 19 44.83 -5.29 -20.91
N TYR A 20 44.79 -4.69 -22.10
CA TYR A 20 45.69 -3.64 -22.56
C TYR A 20 44.95 -2.31 -22.59
N GLU A 21 45.10 -1.51 -21.52
CA GLU A 21 44.44 -0.21 -21.38
C GLU A 21 45.44 0.93 -21.25
N THR A 22 45.02 2.12 -21.67
CA THR A 22 45.74 3.36 -21.38
C THR A 22 45.56 3.70 -19.91
N GLY A 23 46.59 4.27 -19.26
CA GLY A 23 46.49 4.61 -17.84
C GLY A 23 45.32 5.55 -17.56
N ASP A 24 44.53 5.21 -16.54
CA ASP A 24 43.36 5.99 -16.13
C ASP A 24 43.77 7.43 -15.80
N LEU A 25 43.23 8.37 -16.57
CA LEU A 25 43.35 9.79 -16.28
C LEU A 25 42.20 10.19 -15.34
N PRO A 26 42.43 11.09 -14.36
CA PRO A 26 41.42 11.52 -13.39
C PRO A 26 40.41 12.53 -13.99
N GLU A 27 39.95 12.30 -15.22
CA GLU A 27 39.07 13.24 -15.95
C GLU A 27 37.71 13.42 -15.24
N ASP A 28 37.28 12.45 -14.45
CA ASP A 28 36.02 12.46 -13.68
C ASP A 28 36.06 13.31 -12.39
N ASP A 29 37.22 13.76 -11.91
CA ASP A 29 37.32 14.57 -10.67
C ASP A 29 36.97 16.05 -10.90
N GLN A 30 36.68 16.44 -12.14
CA GLN A 30 36.25 17.78 -12.49
C GLN A 30 34.74 17.81 -12.59
N ALA A 31 34.06 18.18 -11.50
CA ALA A 31 32.66 18.56 -11.56
C ALA A 31 32.50 19.82 -12.43
N GLN A 32 32.45 19.64 -13.75
CA GLN A 32 31.98 20.65 -14.68
C GLN A 32 30.46 20.77 -14.49
N PHE A 33 30.07 21.60 -13.53
CA PHE A 33 28.69 22.07 -13.49
C PHE A 33 28.47 22.91 -14.75
N GLU A 34 27.74 22.36 -15.72
CA GLU A 34 27.18 23.16 -16.80
C GLU A 34 26.45 24.34 -16.16
N SER A 35 26.94 25.54 -16.46
CA SER A 35 26.39 26.76 -15.91
C SER A 35 25.07 27.03 -16.62
N GLU A 36 23.99 26.42 -16.12
CA GLU A 36 22.64 26.79 -16.52
C GLU A 36 22.43 28.27 -16.20
N GLU A 37 21.97 29.05 -17.17
CA GLU A 37 21.73 30.49 -17.04
C GLU A 37 20.44 30.74 -16.23
N LEU A 38 20.47 30.39 -14.94
CA LEU A 38 19.34 30.53 -14.01
C LEU A 38 19.18 31.96 -13.45
N CYS A 39 20.12 32.84 -13.78
CA CYS A 39 20.16 34.24 -13.34
C CYS A 39 20.33 35.14 -14.56
N SER A 40 19.22 35.66 -15.09
CA SER A 40 19.21 36.66 -16.16
C SER A 40 18.57 37.95 -15.66
N ASP A 41 19.13 39.11 -16.01
CA ASP A 41 18.58 40.42 -15.61
C ASP A 41 17.18 40.69 -16.21
N SER A 42 16.85 40.01 -17.32
CA SER A 42 15.56 40.14 -18.03
C SER A 42 14.46 39.21 -17.52
N VAL A 43 14.76 38.26 -16.63
CA VAL A 43 13.83 37.19 -16.22
C VAL A 43 13.69 37.14 -14.71
N GLU A 44 12.48 37.39 -14.20
CA GLU A 44 12.19 37.21 -12.78
C GLU A 44 12.08 35.73 -12.42
N ARG A 45 12.91 35.27 -11.49
CA ARG A 45 12.87 33.90 -10.97
C ARG A 45 11.87 33.78 -9.81
N ILE A 46 10.70 33.23 -10.10
CA ILE A 46 9.68 32.97 -9.07
C ILE A 46 9.90 31.57 -8.47
N VAL A 47 10.29 31.52 -7.20
CA VAL A 47 10.41 30.26 -6.47
C VAL A 47 9.03 29.72 -6.16
N VAL A 48 8.68 28.58 -6.77
CA VAL A 48 7.42 27.89 -6.48
C VAL A 48 7.58 27.07 -5.20
N ASN A 49 6.83 27.44 -4.17
CA ASN A 49 6.69 26.63 -2.95
C ASN A 49 5.31 25.93 -2.98
N PRO A 50 5.26 24.61 -3.26
CA PRO A 50 4.00 23.87 -3.37
C PRO A 50 3.17 23.90 -2.08
N ASN A 51 3.81 23.91 -0.91
CA ASN A 51 3.10 23.95 0.37
C ASN A 51 2.40 25.30 0.58
N ALA A 52 3.12 26.40 0.32
CA ALA A 52 2.55 27.73 0.39
C ALA A 52 1.48 27.98 -0.70
N ALA A 53 1.65 27.37 -1.88
CA ALA A 53 0.63 27.42 -2.93
C ALA A 53 -0.62 26.62 -2.52
N TYR A 54 -0.47 25.42 -1.97
CA TYR A 54 -1.58 24.62 -1.46
C TYR A 54 -2.41 25.38 -0.43
N ASP A 55 -1.78 26.02 0.55
CA ASP A 55 -2.48 26.82 1.55
C ASP A 55 -3.27 27.99 0.96
N LYS A 56 -2.80 28.58 -0.15
CA LYS A 56 -3.51 29.68 -0.84
C LYS A 56 -4.75 29.22 -1.61
N PHE A 57 -4.85 27.94 -1.95
CA PHE A 57 -5.92 27.41 -2.81
C PHE A 57 -6.78 26.33 -2.14
N LYS A 58 -6.39 25.78 -0.99
CA LYS A 58 -7.12 24.69 -0.33
C LYS A 58 -8.60 24.98 -0.06
N ASP A 59 -8.95 26.24 0.22
CA ASP A 59 -10.32 26.65 0.52
C ASP A 59 -11.07 27.18 -0.71
N LYS A 60 -10.38 27.35 -1.84
CA LYS A 60 -10.94 27.88 -3.08
C LYS A 60 -11.46 26.74 -3.95
N HIS A 61 -12.76 26.76 -4.22
CA HIS A 61 -13.44 25.76 -5.04
C HIS A 61 -13.87 26.38 -6.36
N VAL A 62 -13.94 25.54 -7.40
CA VAL A 62 -14.36 25.96 -8.74
C VAL A 62 -15.69 25.30 -9.06
N SER A 63 -16.72 26.10 -9.37
CA SER A 63 -18.03 25.60 -9.81
C SER A 63 -17.97 25.16 -11.27
N THR A 64 -18.64 24.04 -11.59
CA THR A 64 -18.76 23.52 -12.96
C THR A 64 -20.13 23.78 -13.59
N LYS A 65 -21.01 24.51 -12.90
CA LYS A 65 -22.36 24.82 -13.39
C LYS A 65 -22.26 25.88 -14.50
N GLY A 66 -22.91 25.64 -15.64
CA GLY A 66 -22.97 26.60 -16.75
C GLY A 66 -21.77 26.60 -17.71
N LEU A 67 -20.82 25.67 -17.55
CA LEU A 67 -19.67 25.56 -18.44
C LEU A 67 -20.07 25.06 -19.83
N ASP A 68 -20.03 25.94 -20.83
CA ASP A 68 -20.23 25.60 -22.24
C ASP A 68 -19.04 26.10 -23.08
N PHE A 69 -18.09 25.19 -23.34
CA PHE A 69 -16.92 25.41 -24.21
C PHE A 69 -17.20 25.08 -25.69
N SER A 70 -18.43 24.75 -26.08
CA SER A 70 -18.73 24.58 -27.50
C SER A 70 -18.68 25.95 -28.20
N ASP A 71 -18.20 26.03 -29.43
CA ASP A 71 -18.21 27.30 -30.21
C ASP A 71 -19.60 27.58 -30.84
N ARG A 72 -20.68 27.18 -30.17
CA ARG A 72 -22.04 27.38 -30.69
C ARG A 72 -22.45 28.84 -30.49
N ILE A 73 -23.04 29.46 -31.51
CA ILE A 73 -23.48 30.86 -31.39
C ILE A 73 -24.78 30.91 -30.57
N SER A 74 -24.77 31.50 -29.37
CA SER A 74 -25.94 31.68 -28.50
C SER A 74 -26.12 33.13 -28.06
N LYS A 75 -27.34 33.49 -27.65
CA LYS A 75 -27.72 34.86 -27.24
C LYS A 75 -27.21 35.27 -25.84
N SER A 76 -26.92 34.33 -24.96
CA SER A 76 -26.31 34.59 -23.65
C SER A 76 -24.78 34.63 -23.76
N ARG A 77 -24.14 35.52 -22.97
CA ARG A 77 -22.68 35.59 -22.86
C ARG A 77 -22.18 34.27 -22.29
N ARG A 78 -21.34 33.56 -23.05
CA ARG A 78 -20.62 32.39 -22.52
C ARG A 78 -19.52 32.91 -21.62
N VAL A 79 -19.63 32.65 -20.34
CA VAL A 79 -18.55 32.86 -19.39
C VAL A 79 -18.03 31.47 -19.02
N GLY A 80 -16.71 31.34 -18.88
CA GLY A 80 -16.09 30.10 -18.45
C GLY A 80 -16.41 29.81 -16.99
N TYR A 81 -15.39 29.62 -16.16
CA TYR A 81 -15.60 29.47 -14.73
C TYR A 81 -16.18 30.75 -14.12
N GLU A 82 -17.49 30.77 -13.87
CA GLU A 82 -18.13 31.81 -13.06
C GLU A 82 -17.97 31.47 -11.58
N SER A 83 -17.40 32.41 -10.83
CA SER A 83 -17.31 32.34 -9.39
C SER A 83 -18.48 33.13 -8.80
N GLY A 84 -19.45 32.41 -8.23
CA GLY A 84 -20.56 33.00 -7.49
C GLY A 84 -21.78 32.09 -7.45
N GLU A 85 -22.19 31.62 -6.26
CA GLU A 85 -23.40 30.80 -6.07
C GLU A 85 -24.66 31.65 -5.80
N PHE A 86 -24.59 32.98 -5.95
CA PHE A 86 -25.63 33.90 -5.49
C PHE A 86 -26.01 34.88 -6.60
N GLU A 87 -27.03 34.54 -7.38
CA GLU A 87 -27.69 35.47 -8.31
C GLU A 87 -29.20 35.47 -8.03
N ILE A 88 -29.70 36.60 -7.52
CA ILE A 88 -31.14 36.88 -7.37
C ILE A 88 -31.59 37.54 -8.67
N LEU A 89 -32.53 36.92 -9.39
CA LEU A 89 -33.12 37.50 -10.60
C LEU A 89 -33.96 38.72 -10.22
N GLY A 90 -33.77 39.83 -10.95
CA GLY A 90 -34.56 41.06 -10.76
C GLY A 90 -36.03 40.90 -11.13
N GLU A 91 -36.89 41.62 -10.41
CA GLU A 91 -38.35 41.57 -10.55
C GLU A 91 -38.79 41.93 -11.99
N GLY A 92 -39.57 41.06 -12.62
CA GLY A 92 -40.03 41.21 -14.01
C GLY A 92 -39.21 40.47 -15.09
N CYS A 93 -38.15 39.76 -14.71
CA CYS A 93 -37.43 38.88 -15.64
C CYS A 93 -38.29 37.65 -15.98
N GLY A 94 -38.81 37.56 -17.22
CA GLY A 94 -39.73 36.50 -17.69
C GLY A 94 -39.13 35.08 -17.79
N VAL A 95 -38.06 34.78 -17.06
CA VAL A 95 -37.42 33.46 -16.96
C VAL A 95 -37.94 32.76 -15.69
N LYS A 96 -38.37 31.49 -15.81
CA LYS A 96 -38.86 30.72 -14.66
C LYS A 96 -37.74 30.51 -13.63
N GLU A 97 -37.98 30.91 -12.39
CA GLU A 97 -37.07 30.74 -11.25
C GLU A 97 -36.74 29.25 -10.99
N THR A 98 -35.49 28.96 -10.64
CA THR A 98 -35.10 27.63 -10.13
C THR A 98 -35.60 27.43 -8.69
N PRO A 99 -35.84 26.18 -8.23
CA PRO A 99 -36.33 25.92 -6.87
C PRO A 99 -35.46 26.51 -5.75
N GLN A 100 -34.14 26.56 -5.94
CA GLN A 100 -33.19 27.13 -4.98
C GLN A 100 -33.23 28.67 -4.95
N GLN A 101 -33.33 29.33 -6.12
CA GLN A 101 -33.52 30.79 -6.19
C GLN A 101 -34.88 31.19 -5.63
N LYS A 102 -35.92 30.39 -5.90
CA LYS A 102 -37.24 30.55 -5.31
C LYS A 102 -37.19 30.41 -3.79
N TYR A 103 -36.42 29.47 -3.25
CA TYR A 103 -36.18 29.36 -1.81
C TYR A 103 -35.51 30.62 -1.25
N GLN A 104 -34.49 31.16 -1.90
CA GLN A 104 -33.80 32.38 -1.44
C GLN A 104 -34.69 33.63 -1.52
N ARG A 105 -35.46 33.80 -2.59
CA ARG A 105 -36.48 34.86 -2.66
C ARG A 105 -37.51 34.71 -1.55
N LEU A 106 -38.02 33.51 -1.35
CA LEU A 106 -38.97 33.23 -0.27
C LEU A 106 -38.37 33.47 1.12
N VAL A 107 -37.09 33.18 1.34
CA VAL A 107 -36.40 33.48 2.61
C VAL A 107 -36.35 35.00 2.83
N ASN A 108 -36.02 35.77 1.80
CA ASN A 108 -36.01 37.23 1.90
C ASN A 108 -37.42 37.81 2.06
N GLU A 109 -38.42 37.31 1.34
CA GLU A 109 -39.83 37.71 1.49
C GLU A 109 -40.39 37.34 2.87
N ILE A 110 -40.01 36.17 3.42
CA ILE A 110 -40.36 35.79 4.79
C ILE A 110 -39.68 36.71 5.79
N GLN A 111 -38.44 37.13 5.54
CA GLN A 111 -37.72 38.06 6.42
C GLN A 111 -38.30 39.47 6.36
N GLU A 112 -38.70 39.94 5.18
CA GLU A 112 -39.43 41.20 4.99
C GLU A 112 -40.81 41.14 5.66
N LEU A 113 -41.55 40.03 5.49
CA LEU A 113 -42.81 39.78 6.19
C LEU A 113 -42.61 39.70 7.72
N THR A 114 -41.49 39.15 8.19
CA THR A 114 -41.16 39.12 9.62
C THR A 114 -40.91 40.53 10.14
N GLN A 115 -40.24 41.38 9.36
CA GLN A 115 -40.06 42.80 9.70
C GLN A 115 -41.38 43.58 9.64
N GLU A 116 -42.26 43.30 8.69
CA GLU A 116 -43.62 43.85 8.65
C GLU A 116 -44.44 43.39 9.85
N VAL A 117 -44.35 42.12 10.26
CA VAL A 117 -45.02 41.61 11.45
C VAL A 117 -44.42 42.21 12.72
N ASP A 118 -43.12 42.43 12.80
CA ASP A 118 -42.46 43.10 13.94
C ASP A 118 -42.84 44.59 13.99
N THR A 119 -43.00 45.26 12.85
CA THR A 119 -43.51 46.65 12.80
C THR A 119 -45.00 46.72 13.14
N ILE A 120 -45.80 45.75 12.72
CA ILE A 120 -47.20 45.59 13.15
C ILE A 120 -47.27 45.24 14.64
N GLN A 121 -46.36 44.41 15.17
CA GLN A 121 -46.29 44.03 16.58
C GLN A 121 -45.81 45.20 17.44
N ALA A 122 -44.92 46.06 16.92
CA ALA A 122 -44.58 47.34 17.54
C ALA A 122 -45.78 48.30 17.54
N ALA A 123 -46.55 48.35 16.46
CA ALA A 123 -47.81 49.10 16.39
C ALA A 123 -48.91 48.51 17.30
N THR A 124 -48.92 47.19 17.51
CA THR A 124 -49.87 46.50 18.40
C THR A 124 -49.41 46.57 19.87
N LYS A 125 -48.11 46.75 20.14
CA LYS A 125 -47.58 47.07 21.48
C LYS A 125 -48.00 48.46 21.97
N GLU A 126 -48.46 49.35 21.09
CA GLU A 126 -49.15 50.59 21.49
C GLU A 126 -50.64 50.36 21.85
N SER A 127 -51.19 49.16 21.66
CA SER A 127 -52.54 48.75 22.03
C SER A 127 -52.52 47.55 22.99
N ASN A 128 -52.43 47.84 24.29
CA ASN A 128 -52.43 46.85 25.39
C ASN A 128 -53.61 45.87 25.35
N ALA A 129 -53.34 44.56 25.22
CA ALA A 129 -54.03 43.47 25.92
C ALA A 129 -53.23 42.15 25.85
N GLU A 130 -53.24 41.42 26.96
CA GLU A 130 -52.43 40.25 27.35
C GLU A 130 -52.57 39.01 26.43
N GLU A 131 -51.55 38.15 26.39
CA GLU A 131 -51.54 36.80 27.03
C GLU A 131 -50.41 35.87 26.45
N ARG A 132 -49.67 35.18 27.35
CA ARG A 132 -49.15 33.78 27.29
C ARG A 132 -47.63 33.48 27.40
N LEU A 133 -47.29 32.97 28.58
CA LEU A 133 -46.07 32.25 29.02
C LEU A 133 -46.10 30.72 28.72
N THR A 134 -46.57 30.26 27.55
CA THR A 134 -46.90 28.83 27.34
C THR A 134 -45.88 27.89 26.65
N PRO A 135 -44.90 28.29 25.82
CA PRO A 135 -44.07 27.31 25.08
C PRO A 135 -42.89 26.71 25.87
N VAL A 136 -42.28 27.50 26.77
CA VAL A 136 -41.00 27.14 27.39
C VAL A 136 -41.14 26.06 28.47
N VAL A 137 -42.26 26.06 29.21
CA VAL A 137 -42.53 25.09 30.28
C VAL A 137 -42.82 23.69 29.71
N LEU A 138 -43.46 23.60 28.55
CA LEU A 138 -43.76 22.33 27.87
C LEU A 138 -42.49 21.63 27.35
N ALA A 139 -41.51 22.39 26.87
CA ALA A 139 -40.24 21.84 26.39
C ALA A 139 -39.42 21.20 27.53
N GLN A 140 -39.45 21.80 28.72
CA GLN A 140 -38.74 21.29 29.90
C GLN A 140 -39.32 19.93 30.37
N GLN A 141 -40.64 19.78 30.35
CA GLN A 141 -41.32 18.55 30.78
C GLN A 141 -41.12 17.40 29.78
N ALA A 142 -41.09 17.69 28.48
CA ALA A 142 -40.81 16.69 27.45
C ALA A 142 -39.39 16.11 27.55
N ALA A 143 -38.41 16.93 27.94
CA ALA A 143 -37.03 16.50 28.13
C ALA A 143 -36.86 15.52 29.32
N GLN A 144 -37.56 15.77 30.43
CA GLN A 144 -37.53 14.86 31.59
C GLN A 144 -38.20 13.52 31.30
N LEU A 145 -39.31 13.51 30.56
CA LEU A 145 -40.02 12.28 30.19
C LEU A 145 -39.17 11.37 29.29
N LYS A 146 -38.41 11.97 28.36
CA LYS A 146 -37.48 11.26 27.47
C LYS A 146 -36.39 10.53 28.25
N GLN A 147 -35.88 11.15 29.32
CA GLN A 147 -34.79 10.56 30.10
C GLN A 147 -35.25 9.38 30.96
N GLN A 148 -36.46 9.43 31.51
CA GLN A 148 -37.06 8.31 32.27
C GLN A 148 -37.43 7.12 31.37
N LEU A 149 -37.82 7.37 30.12
CA LEU A 149 -38.15 6.30 29.17
C LEU A 149 -36.90 5.49 28.76
N VAL A 150 -35.76 6.15 28.58
CA VAL A 150 -34.50 5.50 28.21
C VAL A 150 -33.97 4.62 29.36
N SER A 151 -34.09 5.07 30.61
CA SER A 151 -33.68 4.26 31.76
C SER A 151 -34.59 3.03 31.97
N ALA A 152 -35.90 3.19 31.84
CA ALA A 152 -36.85 2.07 32.02
C ALA A 152 -36.72 1.00 30.91
N HIS A 153 -36.40 1.42 29.67
CA HIS A 153 -36.16 0.50 28.57
C HIS A 153 -34.85 -0.29 28.73
N LEU A 154 -33.84 0.28 29.38
CA LEU A 154 -32.59 -0.41 29.69
C LEU A 154 -32.84 -1.57 30.68
N ASP A 155 -33.58 -1.30 31.76
CA ASP A 155 -33.90 -2.32 32.79
C ASP A 155 -34.72 -3.49 32.23
N SER A 156 -35.64 -3.23 31.29
CA SER A 156 -36.44 -4.27 30.63
C SER A 156 -35.63 -5.18 29.69
N LEU A 157 -34.55 -4.68 29.09
CA LEU A 157 -33.69 -5.45 28.19
C LEU A 157 -32.65 -6.30 28.95
N LEU A 158 -32.26 -5.85 30.14
CA LEU A 158 -31.16 -6.46 30.90
C LEU A 158 -31.64 -7.55 31.88
N GLY A 159 -32.91 -7.52 32.30
CA GLY A 159 -33.53 -8.53 33.16
C GLY A 159 -33.05 -8.48 34.63
N PRO A 160 -33.86 -8.95 35.59
CA PRO A 160 -33.67 -8.68 37.03
C PRO A 160 -32.48 -9.39 37.70
N GLN A 161 -31.61 -10.06 36.95
CA GLN A 161 -30.43 -10.78 37.48
C GLN A 161 -29.09 -10.31 36.86
N ALA A 162 -29.08 -9.20 36.12
CA ALA A 162 -27.86 -8.64 35.56
C ALA A 162 -27.12 -7.77 36.59
N HIS A 163 -26.18 -8.34 37.34
CA HIS A 163 -25.11 -7.55 37.96
C HIS A 163 -24.16 -7.09 36.84
N ILE A 164 -24.42 -5.90 36.30
CA ILE A 164 -23.59 -5.29 35.25
C ILE A 164 -22.42 -4.62 35.94
N ASN A 165 -21.23 -5.18 35.78
CA ASN A 165 -20.01 -4.44 36.09
C ASN A 165 -19.71 -3.51 34.91
N LEU A 166 -20.12 -2.25 35.02
CA LEU A 166 -20.01 -1.24 33.95
C LEU A 166 -18.57 -0.95 33.50
N ALA A 167 -17.57 -1.43 34.24
CA ALA A 167 -16.16 -1.26 33.91
C ALA A 167 -15.65 -2.28 32.85
N ASP A 168 -16.33 -3.43 32.67
CA ASP A 168 -15.91 -4.46 31.71
C ASP A 168 -17.12 -5.31 31.25
N PRO A 169 -17.93 -4.76 30.32
CA PRO A 169 -19.10 -5.45 29.76
C PRO A 169 -18.72 -6.71 28.97
N ASP A 170 -17.55 -6.71 28.33
CA ASP A 170 -17.08 -7.82 27.48
C ASP A 170 -16.60 -9.00 28.33
N GLY A 171 -15.91 -8.74 29.44
CA GLY A 171 -15.47 -9.78 30.38
C GLY A 171 -16.62 -10.50 31.09
N ALA A 172 -17.74 -9.81 31.36
CA ALA A 172 -18.94 -10.43 31.93
C ALA A 172 -19.66 -11.34 30.92
N LEU A 173 -19.72 -10.92 29.64
CA LEU A 173 -20.25 -11.74 28.54
C LEU A 173 -19.40 -12.99 28.30
N ALA A 174 -18.07 -12.87 28.31
CA ALA A 174 -17.15 -14.00 28.13
C ALA A 174 -17.32 -15.06 29.22
N ARG A 175 -17.42 -14.66 30.50
CA ARG A 175 -17.68 -15.59 31.61
C ARG A 175 -19.03 -16.28 31.47
N ARG A 176 -20.08 -15.54 31.09
CA ARG A 176 -21.42 -16.10 30.88
C ARG A 176 -21.45 -17.12 29.74
N LEU A 177 -20.76 -16.83 28.62
CA LEU A 177 -20.61 -17.78 27.50
C LEU A 177 -19.89 -19.04 27.96
N LEU A 178 -18.77 -18.93 28.68
CA LEU A 178 -18.06 -20.08 29.24
C LEU A 178 -18.94 -20.92 30.18
N THR A 179 -19.70 -20.29 31.07
CA THR A 179 -20.64 -21.01 31.97
C THR A 179 -21.79 -21.67 31.19
N GLN A 180 -22.32 -21.02 30.16
CA GLN A 180 -23.35 -21.60 29.29
C GLN A 180 -22.83 -22.79 28.47
N LEU A 181 -21.56 -22.74 28.04
CA LEU A 181 -20.89 -23.85 27.38
C LEU A 181 -20.63 -25.03 28.33
N GLU A 182 -20.25 -24.76 29.58
CA GLU A 182 -20.12 -25.77 30.63
C GLU A 182 -21.47 -26.41 30.98
N ALA A 183 -22.55 -25.63 31.03
CA ALA A 183 -23.91 -26.12 31.26
C ALA A 183 -24.42 -26.98 30.08
N ALA A 184 -24.18 -26.56 28.84
CA ALA A 184 -24.51 -27.34 27.63
C ALA A 184 -23.70 -28.64 27.54
N LYS A 185 -22.45 -28.64 28.07
CA LYS A 185 -21.62 -29.85 28.21
C LYS A 185 -22.17 -30.81 29.28
N GLY A 186 -22.74 -30.29 30.37
CA GLY A 186 -23.37 -31.08 31.44
C GLY A 186 -24.68 -31.78 31.03
N SER A 187 -25.43 -31.22 30.07
CA SER A 187 -26.70 -31.78 29.61
C SER A 187 -26.58 -33.05 28.73
N ARG A 188 -25.38 -33.41 28.27
CA ARG A 188 -25.15 -34.62 27.44
C ARG A 188 -25.00 -35.94 28.22
N GLY A 189 -25.15 -35.91 29.54
CA GLY A 189 -24.92 -37.08 30.41
C GLY A 189 -26.10 -38.02 30.63
N SER A 190 -27.31 -37.76 30.13
CA SER A 190 -28.47 -38.61 30.44
C SER A 190 -29.56 -38.55 29.36
N SER A 191 -29.55 -39.55 28.47
CA SER A 191 -30.73 -40.29 27.95
C SER A 191 -30.44 -40.86 26.56
N ALA A 192 -30.05 -42.14 26.49
CA ALA A 192 -30.19 -42.93 25.28
C ALA A 192 -31.68 -43.31 25.14
N GLY A 193 -32.32 -42.87 24.06
CA GLY A 193 -33.73 -43.15 23.79
C GLY A 193 -34.05 -42.83 22.33
N ASP A 194 -34.23 -43.89 21.56
CA ASP A 194 -34.49 -43.95 20.13
C ASP A 194 -35.78 -43.20 19.74
N GLY A 195 -35.78 -42.46 18.62
CA GLY A 195 -36.95 -41.69 18.18
C GLY A 195 -36.69 -40.66 17.09
N LYS A 196 -36.92 -41.07 15.84
CA LYS A 196 -36.94 -40.28 14.59
C LYS A 196 -37.72 -38.95 14.70
N PRO A 197 -37.28 -37.86 14.04
CA PRO A 197 -38.28 -36.93 13.51
C PRO A 197 -38.00 -36.33 12.13
N THR A 198 -39.13 -36.03 11.50
CA THR A 198 -39.44 -35.23 10.31
C THR A 198 -39.12 -33.74 10.51
N ALA A 199 -38.98 -33.05 9.38
CA ALA A 199 -38.63 -31.64 9.24
C ALA A 199 -39.55 -30.67 10.00
N LEU A 200 -38.96 -29.79 10.80
CA LEU A 200 -39.42 -28.43 11.09
C LEU A 200 -38.24 -27.59 11.60
N THR A 201 -38.17 -26.37 11.10
CA THR A 201 -37.21 -25.31 11.43
C THR A 201 -37.25 -24.92 12.91
N LYS A 202 -36.51 -25.64 13.74
CA LYS A 202 -35.92 -25.18 15.01
C LYS A 202 -34.53 -25.81 15.09
N GLY A 203 -33.49 -25.00 15.25
CA GLY A 203 -32.13 -25.51 15.47
C GLY A 203 -32.13 -26.50 16.63
N PRO A 204 -31.32 -27.58 16.60
CA PRO A 204 -31.41 -28.63 17.59
C PRO A 204 -31.08 -28.04 18.96
N ASP A 205 -32.02 -28.16 19.89
CA ASP A 205 -31.84 -27.78 21.28
C ASP A 205 -30.62 -28.55 21.82
N GLY A 206 -29.51 -27.83 22.06
CA GLY A 206 -28.25 -28.40 22.55
C GLY A 206 -27.07 -28.53 21.54
N VAL A 207 -27.15 -27.98 20.31
CA VAL A 207 -25.97 -27.90 19.41
C VAL A 207 -25.36 -26.50 19.47
N VAL A 208 -24.19 -26.40 20.10
CA VAL A 208 -23.36 -25.19 20.09
C VAL A 208 -22.69 -25.07 18.73
N LEU A 209 -23.18 -24.17 17.89
CA LEU A 209 -22.55 -23.81 16.63
C LEU A 209 -21.56 -22.65 16.87
N TYR A 210 -20.27 -22.89 16.64
CA TYR A 210 -19.27 -21.82 16.64
C TYR A 210 -19.08 -21.32 15.22
N GLU A 211 -19.49 -20.08 14.97
CA GLU A 211 -19.26 -19.41 13.70
C GLU A 211 -18.12 -18.40 13.85
N LEU A 212 -16.94 -18.76 13.33
CA LEU A 212 -15.75 -17.92 13.36
C LEU A 212 -15.84 -16.86 12.25
N HIS A 213 -16.09 -15.61 12.65
CA HIS A 213 -16.05 -14.47 11.75
C HIS A 213 -14.66 -13.86 11.76
N SER A 214 -13.90 -13.99 10.66
CA SER A 214 -12.62 -13.29 10.47
C SER A 214 -12.79 -12.06 9.56
N ARG A 215 -12.04 -10.98 9.85
CA ARG A 215 -11.98 -9.76 9.04
C ARG A 215 -10.58 -9.61 8.41
N PRO A 216 -10.27 -10.34 7.33
CA PRO A 216 -8.92 -10.38 6.75
C PRO A 216 -8.44 -9.03 6.22
N GLU A 217 -9.34 -8.16 5.76
CA GLU A 217 -8.97 -6.82 5.28
C GLU A 217 -8.45 -5.92 6.41
N GLN A 218 -9.00 -6.04 7.61
CA GLN A 218 -8.57 -5.27 8.77
C GLN A 218 -7.17 -5.70 9.24
N GLU A 219 -6.88 -6.99 9.20
CA GLU A 219 -5.56 -7.53 9.56
C GLU A 219 -4.49 -7.07 8.57
N LYS A 220 -4.76 -7.19 7.26
CA LYS A 220 -3.87 -6.65 6.21
C LYS A 220 -3.64 -5.15 6.35
N PHE A 221 -4.69 -4.39 6.67
CA PHE A 221 -4.57 -2.95 6.92
C PHE A 221 -3.67 -2.67 8.13
N ASN A 222 -3.85 -3.40 9.23
CA ASN A 222 -3.06 -3.23 10.45
C ASN A 222 -1.58 -3.56 10.22
N GLU A 223 -1.26 -4.61 9.46
CA GLU A 223 0.11 -4.96 9.07
C GLU A 223 0.74 -3.89 8.17
N SER A 224 0.01 -3.47 7.14
CA SER A 224 0.45 -2.41 6.23
C SER A 224 0.71 -1.09 6.96
N ALA A 225 -0.14 -0.74 7.94
CA ALA A 225 0.04 0.45 8.78
C ALA A 225 1.30 0.35 9.65
N LYS A 226 1.64 -0.83 10.17
CA LYS A 226 2.89 -1.06 10.92
C LYS A 226 4.12 -0.89 10.01
N VAL A 227 4.08 -1.44 8.79
CA VAL A 227 5.15 -1.30 7.79
C VAL A 227 5.35 0.17 7.41
N LYS A 228 4.27 0.88 7.05
CA LYS A 228 4.33 2.32 6.74
C LYS A 228 4.83 3.17 7.89
N ARG A 229 4.53 2.80 9.14
CA ARG A 229 5.10 3.50 10.30
C ARG A 229 6.62 3.32 10.36
N LYS A 230 7.13 2.09 10.19
CA LYS A 230 8.58 1.83 10.14
C LYS A 230 9.24 2.56 8.97
N GLU A 231 8.61 2.58 7.81
CA GLU A 231 9.09 3.32 6.63
C GLU A 231 9.21 4.83 6.90
N ARG A 232 8.23 5.44 7.57
CA ARG A 232 8.34 6.85 8.01
C ARG A 232 9.54 7.08 8.94
N TRP A 233 9.77 6.18 9.90
CA TRP A 233 10.94 6.27 10.78
C TRP A 233 12.25 6.13 10.01
N ILE A 234 12.32 5.20 9.04
CA ILE A 234 13.48 5.04 8.16
C ILE A 234 13.70 6.32 7.35
N ASN A 235 12.65 6.89 6.74
CA ASN A 235 12.78 8.11 5.94
C ASN A 235 13.27 9.31 6.76
N VAL A 236 12.81 9.46 8.01
CA VAL A 236 13.31 10.50 8.92
C VAL A 236 14.78 10.25 9.27
N CYS A 237 15.15 9.00 9.54
CA CYS A 237 16.54 8.64 9.80
C CYS A 237 17.43 8.85 8.56
N ASP A 238 16.92 8.50 7.38
CA ASP A 238 17.56 8.68 6.08
C ASP A 238 17.66 10.15 5.70
N GLU A 239 16.75 11.04 6.10
CA GLU A 239 16.88 12.49 5.86
C GLU A 239 17.93 13.12 6.79
N CYS A 240 17.96 12.69 8.06
CA CYS A 240 19.02 13.04 9.00
C CYS A 240 20.38 12.50 8.55
N THR A 241 20.40 11.29 7.98
CA THR A 241 21.63 10.66 7.48
C THR A 241 21.94 11.00 6.04
N HIS A 242 21.05 11.49 5.17
CA HIS A 242 21.41 11.88 3.78
C HIS A 242 22.27 13.14 3.76
N LYS A 243 21.99 14.08 4.67
CA LYS A 243 22.88 15.21 4.99
C LYS A 243 24.23 14.75 5.59
N MET A 244 24.31 13.49 6.02
CA MET A 244 25.43 12.88 6.73
C MET A 244 26.16 11.79 5.91
N ARG A 245 25.51 11.18 4.90
CA ARG A 245 25.91 10.02 4.09
C ARG A 245 26.84 10.40 2.96
N LEU A 246 26.97 11.70 2.66
CA LEU A 246 28.10 12.19 1.88
C LEU A 246 29.44 11.85 2.54
N TYR A 247 29.41 11.51 3.84
CA TYR A 247 30.52 10.96 4.59
C TYR A 247 30.16 9.53 5.04
N GLY A 248 30.44 8.53 4.20
CA GLY A 248 30.44 7.11 4.62
C GLY A 248 31.46 6.77 5.73
N LEU A 249 32.03 7.80 6.36
CA LEU A 249 33.13 7.81 7.29
C LEU A 249 32.74 8.56 8.57
N LEU A 250 31.48 8.50 9.00
CA LEU A 250 31.04 9.20 10.20
C LEU A 250 31.80 8.75 11.45
N GLY A 251 32.07 7.45 11.58
CA GLY A 251 32.90 6.92 12.66
C GLY A 251 34.29 7.55 12.63
N ASP A 252 35.02 7.37 11.53
CA ASP A 252 36.42 7.79 11.48
C ASP A 252 36.58 9.31 11.42
N THR A 253 35.65 10.06 10.83
CA THR A 253 35.70 11.54 10.87
C THR A 253 35.35 12.07 12.25
N ILE A 254 34.39 11.49 12.97
CA ILE A 254 34.08 11.87 14.35
C ILE A 254 35.23 11.45 15.26
N GLU A 255 35.81 10.28 15.08
CA GLU A 255 36.98 9.81 15.83
C GLU A 255 38.21 10.68 15.53
N LEU A 256 38.43 11.06 14.27
CA LEU A 256 39.46 12.01 13.88
C LEU A 256 39.21 13.39 14.49
N LEU A 257 37.98 13.90 14.45
CA LEU A 257 37.61 15.15 15.11
C LEU A 257 37.80 15.05 16.63
N GLN A 258 37.46 13.93 17.24
CA GLN A 258 37.67 13.66 18.66
C GLN A 258 39.16 13.59 19.02
N ALA A 259 39.99 13.00 18.16
CA ALA A 259 41.44 13.00 18.31
C ALA A 259 42.01 14.42 18.18
N ARG A 260 41.52 15.22 17.21
CA ARG A 260 41.88 16.63 17.05
C ARG A 260 41.44 17.47 18.25
N VAL A 261 40.27 17.21 18.82
CA VAL A 261 39.76 17.87 20.03
C VAL A 261 40.58 17.48 21.26
N SER A 262 41.00 16.22 21.35
CA SER A 262 41.88 15.75 22.43
C SER A 262 43.28 16.37 22.33
N ALA A 263 43.74 16.66 21.11
CA ALA A 263 44.99 17.38 20.87
C ALA A 263 44.92 18.90 21.20
N LEU A 264 43.73 19.46 21.46
CA LEU A 264 43.60 20.85 21.93
C LEU A 264 43.98 21.00 23.42
N ASP A 265 44.11 19.90 24.16
CA ASP A 265 44.60 19.92 25.54
C ASP A 265 46.14 19.80 25.56
N SER A 266 46.82 20.95 25.46
CA SER A 266 48.28 21.02 25.32
C SER A 266 49.04 20.38 26.49
N ALA A 267 48.49 20.45 27.71
CA ALA A 267 49.16 19.97 28.91
C ALA A 267 49.22 18.43 28.99
N THR A 268 48.18 17.75 28.51
CA THR A 268 48.17 16.28 28.44
C THR A 268 48.93 15.78 27.21
N LEU A 269 48.94 16.54 26.11
CA LEU A 269 49.72 16.22 24.91
C LEU A 269 51.23 16.18 25.18
N ASP A 270 51.80 17.19 25.85
CA ASP A 270 53.23 17.24 26.18
C ASP A 270 53.68 16.05 27.04
N GLN A 271 52.83 15.64 27.99
CA GLN A 271 53.09 14.50 28.85
C GLN A 271 53.04 13.16 28.08
N VAL A 272 52.10 13.03 27.14
CA VAL A 272 51.96 11.85 26.29
C VAL A 272 53.11 11.77 25.29
N GLU A 273 53.52 12.88 24.69
CA GLU A 273 54.65 12.95 23.75
C GLU A 273 55.97 12.52 24.41
N ALA A 274 56.27 13.00 25.62
CA ALA A 274 57.47 12.60 26.36
C ALA A 274 57.50 11.09 26.64
N ARG A 275 56.34 10.47 26.92
CA ARG A 275 56.23 9.01 27.11
C ARG A 275 56.36 8.25 25.79
N LEU A 276 55.76 8.74 24.71
CA LEU A 276 55.88 8.15 23.37
C LEU A 276 57.32 8.16 22.86
N GLN A 277 58.07 9.24 23.09
CA GLN A 277 59.50 9.31 22.74
C GLN A 277 60.33 8.24 23.48
N SER A 278 60.04 7.99 24.76
CA SER A 278 60.68 6.93 25.54
C SER A 278 60.36 5.53 25.00
N VAL A 279 59.10 5.29 24.61
CA VAL A 279 58.66 4.02 24.00
C VAL A 279 59.28 3.82 22.62
N LEU A 280 59.34 4.87 21.79
CA LEU A 280 59.96 4.85 20.47
C LEU A 280 61.44 4.47 20.56
N GLY A 281 62.17 5.03 21.54
CA GLY A 281 63.57 4.65 21.80
C GLY A 281 63.74 3.15 22.09
N LYS A 282 62.86 2.58 22.94
CA LYS A 282 62.88 1.13 23.23
C LYS A 282 62.47 0.29 22.03
N MET A 283 61.51 0.74 21.22
CA MET A 283 61.06 0.04 20.02
C MET A 283 62.14 -0.01 18.95
N ASN A 284 62.95 1.04 18.80
CA ASN A 284 64.09 1.04 17.89
C ASN A 284 65.18 0.03 18.30
N GLU A 285 65.43 -0.13 19.61
CA GLU A 285 66.34 -1.18 20.10
C GLU A 285 65.80 -2.59 19.81
N ILE A 286 64.50 -2.82 19.98
CA ILE A 286 63.86 -4.09 19.62
C ILE A 286 63.89 -4.34 18.11
N ALA A 287 63.67 -3.31 17.29
CA ALA A 287 63.72 -3.40 15.83
C ALA A 287 65.12 -3.78 15.31
N LYS A 288 66.19 -3.26 15.93
CA LYS A 288 67.57 -3.67 15.62
C LYS A 288 67.80 -5.16 15.89
N HIS A 289 67.23 -5.70 16.98
CA HIS A 289 67.31 -7.12 17.27
C HIS A 289 66.43 -7.99 16.37
N LYS A 290 65.29 -7.47 15.92
CA LYS A 290 64.31 -8.18 15.08
C LYS A 290 64.73 -8.26 13.60
N ALA A 291 65.35 -7.22 13.06
CA ALA A 291 65.88 -7.19 11.69
C ALA A 291 66.96 -8.26 11.42
N ALA A 292 67.58 -8.80 12.48
CA ALA A 292 68.54 -9.89 12.39
C ALA A 292 67.89 -11.28 12.30
N ILE A 293 66.57 -11.41 12.48
CA ILE A 293 65.87 -12.69 12.69
C ILE A 293 64.79 -12.98 11.63
N GLU A 294 64.23 -11.98 10.94
CA GLU A 294 63.11 -12.18 10.00
C GLU A 294 63.55 -12.31 8.53
N ASP A 295 63.01 -13.32 7.85
CA ASP A 295 63.20 -13.61 6.43
C ASP A 295 62.30 -12.73 5.55
N ALA A 296 62.88 -12.05 4.56
CA ALA A 296 62.18 -11.11 3.67
C ALA A 296 61.05 -11.77 2.86
N GLU A 297 61.16 -13.07 2.57
CA GLU A 297 60.12 -13.83 1.87
C GLU A 297 58.86 -13.99 2.72
N THR A 298 59.02 -14.21 4.04
CA THR A 298 57.90 -14.29 4.98
C THR A 298 57.18 -12.95 5.13
N GLN A 299 57.93 -11.84 5.18
CA GLN A 299 57.35 -10.49 5.23
C GLN A 299 56.55 -10.16 3.96
N ASN A 300 57.06 -10.53 2.79
CA ASN A 300 56.33 -10.33 1.53
C ASN A 300 55.04 -11.18 1.47
N LYS A 301 55.07 -12.42 1.96
CA LYS A 301 53.87 -13.27 2.06
C LYS A 301 52.85 -12.69 3.04
N VAL A 302 53.29 -12.19 4.19
CA VAL A 302 52.40 -11.56 5.20
C VAL A 302 51.78 -10.28 4.64
N SER A 303 52.55 -9.43 3.96
CA SER A 303 52.02 -8.22 3.30
C SER A 303 50.96 -8.56 2.26
N LYS A 304 51.21 -9.58 1.42
CA LYS A 304 50.21 -10.03 0.43
C LYS A 304 48.93 -10.55 1.09
N LEU A 305 49.04 -11.27 2.21
CA LEU A 305 47.87 -11.73 2.97
C LEU A 305 47.10 -10.56 3.58
N TYR A 306 47.81 -9.55 4.09
CA TYR A 306 47.19 -8.33 4.61
C TYR A 306 46.39 -7.61 3.52
N ASP A 307 46.96 -7.43 2.32
CA ASP A 307 46.27 -6.80 1.19
C ASP A 307 45.01 -7.57 0.77
N VAL A 308 45.08 -8.91 0.79
CA VAL A 308 43.92 -9.76 0.50
C VAL A 308 42.85 -9.57 1.58
N VAL A 309 43.21 -9.61 2.86
CA VAL A 309 42.26 -9.41 3.95
C VAL A 309 41.61 -8.03 3.86
N GLN A 310 42.38 -6.98 3.60
CA GLN A 310 41.87 -5.61 3.46
C GLN A 310 40.88 -5.48 2.30
N LYS A 311 41.15 -6.11 1.15
CA LYS A 311 40.22 -6.14 0.00
C LYS A 311 38.90 -6.84 0.32
N TRP A 312 38.94 -7.88 1.16
CA TRP A 312 37.76 -8.68 1.51
C TRP A 312 37.05 -8.22 2.79
N ASP A 313 37.60 -7.28 3.55
CA ASP A 313 37.03 -6.82 4.82
C ASP A 313 35.64 -6.17 4.64
N ALA A 314 35.52 -5.28 3.65
CA ALA A 314 34.23 -4.69 3.27
C ALA A 314 33.21 -5.75 2.82
N MET A 315 33.66 -6.78 2.09
CA MET A 315 32.79 -7.89 1.67
C MET A 315 32.35 -8.73 2.89
N SER A 316 33.26 -9.03 3.81
CA SER A 316 33.01 -9.82 5.02
C SER A 316 31.87 -9.24 5.86
N THR A 317 31.82 -7.91 6.04
CA THR A 317 30.75 -7.24 6.78
C THR A 317 29.39 -7.26 6.06
N SER A 318 29.39 -7.39 4.73
CA SER A 318 28.16 -7.44 3.91
C SER A 318 27.57 -8.85 3.75
N ILE A 319 28.37 -9.92 3.88
CA ILE A 319 27.91 -11.31 3.69
C ILE A 319 26.70 -11.64 4.57
N PRO A 320 26.66 -11.34 5.89
CA PRO A 320 25.48 -11.59 6.71
C PRO A 320 24.23 -10.86 6.21
N GLN A 321 24.39 -9.64 5.68
CA GLN A 321 23.27 -8.86 5.12
C GLN A 321 22.74 -9.51 3.84
N VAL A 322 23.63 -10.01 2.98
CA VAL A 322 23.25 -10.76 1.76
C VAL A 322 22.50 -12.03 2.12
N VAL A 323 22.97 -12.78 3.12
CA VAL A 323 22.26 -13.99 3.61
C VAL A 323 20.89 -13.63 4.16
N GLN A 324 20.77 -12.56 4.95
CA GLN A 324 19.47 -12.11 5.47
C GLN A 324 18.51 -11.71 4.34
N ARG A 325 19.00 -11.06 3.29
CA ARG A 325 18.21 -10.76 2.09
C ARG A 325 17.76 -12.03 1.38
N LEU A 326 18.63 -13.05 1.24
CA LEU A 326 18.26 -14.33 0.67
C LEU A 326 17.17 -15.04 1.49
N VAL A 327 17.25 -14.99 2.82
CA VAL A 327 16.21 -15.54 3.70
C VAL A 327 14.89 -14.78 3.54
N ALA A 328 14.93 -13.44 3.50
CA ALA A 328 13.73 -12.62 3.32
C ALA A 328 13.05 -12.85 1.95
N VAL A 329 13.84 -13.16 0.91
CA VAL A 329 13.36 -13.39 -0.46
C VAL A 329 13.11 -14.89 -0.76
N LYS A 330 13.36 -15.78 0.21
CA LYS A 330 13.24 -17.24 0.03
C LYS A 330 11.86 -17.65 -0.51
N GLU A 331 10.78 -17.18 0.13
CA GLU A 331 9.41 -17.55 -0.28
C GLU A 331 9.10 -17.07 -1.70
N LEU A 332 9.57 -15.89 -2.08
CA LEU A 332 9.41 -15.36 -3.44
C LEU A 332 10.19 -16.20 -4.46
N HIS A 333 11.43 -16.60 -4.15
CA HIS A 333 12.21 -17.49 -5.02
C HIS A 333 11.54 -18.86 -5.17
N GLU A 334 10.99 -19.42 -4.10
CA GLU A 334 10.26 -20.69 -4.14
C GLU A 334 8.99 -20.59 -5.00
N GLN A 335 8.23 -19.51 -4.86
CA GLN A 335 7.07 -19.24 -5.72
C GLN A 335 7.48 -19.07 -7.20
N ALA A 336 8.58 -18.37 -7.48
CA ALA A 336 9.08 -18.21 -8.85
C ALA A 336 9.50 -19.55 -9.46
N MET A 337 10.10 -20.44 -8.68
CA MET A 337 10.43 -21.80 -9.12
C MET A 337 9.17 -22.61 -9.43
N GLN A 338 8.16 -22.57 -8.55
CA GLN A 338 6.88 -23.24 -8.77
C GLN A 338 6.15 -22.69 -10.01
N PHE A 339 6.21 -21.38 -10.23
CA PHE A 339 5.65 -20.74 -11.42
C PHE A 339 6.30 -21.25 -12.70
N GLY A 340 7.64 -21.38 -12.72
CA GLY A 340 8.36 -21.94 -13.85
C GLY A 340 7.92 -23.38 -14.18
N GLN A 341 7.74 -24.23 -13.16
CA GLN A 341 7.23 -25.59 -13.33
C GLN A 341 5.76 -25.63 -13.79
N LEU A 342 4.92 -24.75 -13.26
CA LEU A 342 3.54 -24.65 -13.69
C LEU A 342 3.44 -24.20 -15.16
N LEU A 343 4.31 -23.29 -15.58
CA LEU A 343 4.37 -22.81 -16.96
C LEU A 343 4.78 -23.91 -17.95
N THR A 344 5.79 -24.72 -17.62
CA THR A 344 6.19 -25.86 -18.46
C THR A 344 5.11 -26.93 -18.51
N HIS A 345 4.43 -27.19 -17.39
CA HIS A 345 3.27 -28.09 -17.37
C HIS A 345 2.12 -27.55 -18.23
N LEU A 346 1.82 -26.25 -18.14
CA LEU A 346 0.79 -25.60 -18.95
C LEU A 346 1.11 -25.72 -20.44
N ASP A 347 2.34 -25.40 -20.86
CA ASP A 347 2.78 -25.54 -22.26
C ASP A 347 2.61 -26.99 -22.75
N THR A 348 3.01 -27.96 -21.95
CA THR A 348 2.84 -29.38 -22.27
C THR A 348 1.36 -29.74 -22.43
N THR A 349 0.49 -29.32 -21.51
CA THR A 349 -0.96 -29.57 -21.62
C THR A 349 -1.59 -28.88 -22.82
N GLN A 350 -1.14 -27.68 -23.16
CA GLN A 350 -1.61 -26.94 -24.32
C GLN A 350 -1.21 -27.63 -25.63
N GLN A 351 0.00 -28.17 -25.71
CA GLN A 351 0.44 -28.99 -26.85
C GLN A 351 -0.39 -30.28 -26.97
N MET A 352 -0.71 -30.96 -25.87
CA MET A 352 -1.59 -32.14 -25.88
C MET A 352 -3.01 -31.80 -26.36
N ILE A 353 -3.61 -30.71 -25.87
CA ILE A 353 -4.94 -30.26 -26.29
C ILE A 353 -4.94 -29.91 -27.78
N ASN A 354 -3.90 -29.22 -28.26
CA ASN A 354 -3.78 -28.86 -29.67
C ASN A 354 -3.69 -30.11 -30.57
N ASN A 355 -2.93 -31.13 -30.14
CA ASN A 355 -2.89 -32.41 -30.85
C ASN A 355 -4.25 -33.11 -30.84
N SER A 356 -4.93 -33.18 -29.70
CA SER A 356 -6.28 -33.76 -29.61
C SER A 356 -7.30 -33.00 -30.48
N LEU A 357 -7.20 -31.67 -30.58
CA LEU A 357 -8.04 -30.87 -31.47
C LEU A 357 -7.77 -31.20 -32.95
N LYS A 358 -6.50 -31.42 -33.33
CA LYS A 358 -6.15 -31.88 -34.69
C LYS A 358 -6.76 -33.26 -34.96
N ASP A 359 -6.67 -34.19 -34.01
CA ASP A 359 -7.25 -35.54 -34.15
C ASP A 359 -8.78 -35.50 -34.25
N ASN A 360 -9.45 -34.64 -33.48
CA ASN A 360 -10.90 -34.45 -33.60
C ASN A 360 -11.28 -33.85 -34.96
N ASN A 361 -10.48 -32.93 -35.50
CA ASN A 361 -10.72 -32.35 -36.81
C ASN A 361 -10.56 -33.40 -37.93
N THR A 362 -9.54 -34.27 -37.86
CA THR A 362 -9.39 -35.37 -38.82
C THR A 362 -10.54 -36.36 -38.72
N LEU A 363 -10.98 -36.71 -37.51
CA LEU A 363 -12.13 -37.59 -37.29
C LEU A 363 -13.43 -36.98 -37.87
N LEU A 364 -13.68 -35.69 -37.63
CA LEU A 364 -14.84 -35.00 -38.22
C LEU A 364 -14.79 -34.99 -39.75
N THR A 365 -13.61 -34.79 -40.33
CA THR A 365 -13.43 -34.85 -41.79
C THR A 365 -13.72 -36.26 -42.32
N GLN A 366 -13.28 -37.30 -41.60
CA GLN A 366 -13.57 -38.69 -41.95
C GLN A 366 -15.06 -39.02 -41.80
N VAL A 367 -15.74 -38.53 -40.76
CA VAL A 367 -17.18 -38.69 -40.58
C VAL A 367 -17.95 -37.99 -41.70
N GLN A 368 -17.54 -36.79 -42.08
CA GLN A 368 -18.14 -36.06 -43.19
C GLN A 368 -17.98 -36.81 -44.52
N GLN A 369 -16.78 -37.36 -44.77
CA GLN A 369 -16.51 -38.16 -45.97
C GLN A 369 -17.34 -39.45 -46.00
N THR A 370 -17.37 -40.20 -44.89
CA THR A 370 -18.17 -41.44 -44.79
C THR A 370 -19.67 -41.18 -44.87
N MET A 371 -20.18 -40.07 -44.32
CA MET A 371 -21.58 -39.65 -44.53
C MET A 371 -21.87 -39.35 -46.00
N LYS A 372 -20.97 -38.68 -46.71
CA LYS A 372 -21.13 -38.40 -48.14
C LYS A 372 -21.14 -39.69 -48.97
N GLU A 373 -20.23 -40.61 -48.69
CA GLU A 373 -20.19 -41.93 -49.34
C GLU A 373 -21.46 -42.75 -49.05
N ASN A 374 -21.91 -42.76 -47.79
CA ASN A 374 -23.15 -43.43 -47.41
C ASN A 374 -24.39 -42.82 -48.09
N LEU A 375 -24.47 -41.49 -48.22
CA LEU A 375 -25.57 -40.84 -48.94
C LEU A 375 -25.60 -41.23 -50.41
N VAL A 376 -24.44 -41.25 -51.09
CA VAL A 376 -24.34 -41.71 -52.48
C VAL A 376 -24.77 -43.18 -52.60
N ALA A 377 -24.32 -44.05 -51.69
CA ALA A 377 -24.73 -45.46 -51.69
C ALA A 377 -26.24 -45.62 -51.45
N ILE A 378 -26.85 -44.80 -50.59
CA ILE A 378 -28.30 -44.79 -50.36
C ILE A 378 -29.04 -44.32 -51.63
N GLU A 379 -28.58 -43.25 -52.28
CA GLU A 379 -29.16 -42.77 -53.55
C GLU A 379 -29.10 -43.85 -54.65
N GLU A 380 -27.96 -44.52 -54.80
CA GLU A 380 -27.78 -45.63 -55.75
C GLU A 380 -28.73 -46.80 -55.43
N ASN A 381 -28.85 -47.17 -54.16
CA ASN A 381 -29.77 -48.22 -53.72
C ASN A 381 -31.23 -47.86 -54.00
N PHE A 382 -31.65 -46.61 -53.73
CA PHE A 382 -33.00 -46.14 -54.06
C PHE A 382 -33.25 -46.15 -55.57
N ALA A 383 -32.29 -45.71 -56.39
CA ALA A 383 -32.40 -45.77 -57.85
C ALA A 383 -32.55 -47.21 -58.36
N ALA A 384 -31.78 -48.15 -57.81
CA ALA A 384 -31.89 -49.57 -58.14
C ALA A 384 -33.25 -50.17 -57.73
N LEU A 385 -33.78 -49.77 -56.58
CA LEU A 385 -35.08 -50.21 -56.07
C LEU A 385 -36.23 -49.66 -56.92
N ASP A 386 -36.17 -48.39 -57.30
CA ASP A 386 -37.13 -47.75 -58.23
C ASP A 386 -37.11 -48.43 -59.61
N GLN A 387 -35.93 -48.76 -60.14
CA GLN A 387 -35.82 -49.54 -61.38
C GLN A 387 -36.47 -50.93 -61.25
N ARG A 388 -36.33 -51.63 -60.11
CA ARG A 388 -36.99 -52.91 -59.87
C ARG A 388 -38.51 -52.76 -59.74
N MET A 389 -38.99 -51.74 -59.03
CA MET A 389 -40.43 -51.42 -58.94
C MET A 389 -41.04 -51.17 -60.31
N LYS A 390 -40.38 -50.38 -61.16
CA LYS A 390 -40.82 -50.13 -62.53
C LYS A 390 -40.91 -51.40 -63.38
N LYS A 391 -39.96 -52.34 -63.21
CA LYS A 391 -39.99 -53.66 -63.89
C LYS A 391 -41.12 -54.56 -63.41
N LEU A 392 -41.57 -54.43 -62.17
CA LEU A 392 -42.71 -55.18 -61.60
C LEU A 392 -44.08 -54.55 -61.93
N SER A 393 -44.12 -53.28 -62.31
CA SER A 393 -45.35 -52.56 -62.69
C SER A 393 -45.82 -52.76 -64.14
N LYS A 394 -45.13 -53.64 -64.89
CA LYS A 394 -45.56 -54.18 -66.18
C LYS A 394 -45.93 -55.64 -65.99
#